data_AF-A0A8X6S794-F1
#
_entry.id   AF-A0A8X6S794-F1
#
_cell.length_a   1.000
_cell.length_b   1.000
_cell.length_c   1.000
_cell.angle_alpha   90.00
_cell.angle_beta   90.00
_cell.angle_gamma   90.00
#
_symmetry.space_group_name_H-M   'P 1'
#
loop_
_entity.id
_entity.type
_entity.pdbx_description
1 polymer ?
#
loop_
_entity_poly.entity_id
_entity_poly.type
_entity_poly.pdbx_seq_one_letter_code
_entity_poly.pdbx_strand_id
1 'polypeptide(L)'
;MNTFLSDGLDELQTTLTRTLSRSPYLTLCAFFWRGYVKDMVFFSPFPVDLTVLKQHITTAIDGLDLVTLTRIWVEMDYRFIVCRVTKD
;
A
#
# COMPACT_ATOMS: atom_id res chain seq x y z
N MET A 1 -13.23 17.64 -13.73
CA MET A 1 -11.96 17.91 -13.00
C MET A 1 -11.38 16.63 -12.38
N ASN A 2 -11.57 15.46 -13.01
CA ASN A 2 -11.22 14.14 -12.43
C ASN A 2 -10.27 13.31 -13.33
N THR A 3 -9.89 13.83 -14.49
CA THR A 3 -9.01 13.14 -15.46
C THR A 3 -7.55 13.20 -15.05
N PHE A 4 -7.04 14.34 -14.59
CA PHE A 4 -5.64 14.51 -14.18
C PHE A 4 -5.21 13.63 -13.00
N LEU A 5 -6.11 13.38 -12.04
CA LEU A 5 -5.81 12.52 -10.89
C LEU A 5 -5.81 11.04 -11.30
N SER A 6 -6.64 10.67 -12.29
CA SER A 6 -6.71 9.31 -12.83
C SER A 6 -5.51 9.01 -13.71
N ASP A 7 -5.10 9.95 -14.56
CA ASP A 7 -3.96 9.84 -15.47
C ASP A 7 -2.64 9.63 -14.70
N GLY A 8 -2.42 10.42 -13.64
CA GLY A 8 -1.25 10.27 -12.79
C GLY A 8 -1.23 8.96 -11.98
N LEU A 9 -2.41 8.45 -11.61
CA LEU A 9 -2.52 7.15 -10.95
C LEU A 9 -2.27 6.00 -11.94
N ASP A 10 -2.72 6.12 -13.19
CA ASP A 10 -2.54 5.14 -14.26
C ASP A 10 -1.07 5.05 -14.73
N GLU A 11 -0.38 6.19 -14.83
CA GLU A 11 1.04 6.25 -15.17
C GLU A 11 1.92 5.67 -14.04
N LEU A 12 1.59 5.99 -12.79
CA LEU A 12 2.22 5.36 -11.64
C LEU A 12 1.90 3.86 -11.59
N GLN A 13 0.67 3.46 -11.90
CA GLN A 13 0.29 2.05 -11.94
C GLN A 13 1.03 1.30 -13.05
N THR A 14 1.22 1.90 -14.22
CA THR A 14 1.99 1.34 -15.34
C THR A 14 3.48 1.24 -15.00
N THR A 15 4.04 2.27 -14.38
CA THR A 15 5.45 2.31 -13.95
C THR A 15 5.74 1.35 -12.80
N LEU A 16 4.81 1.25 -11.83
CA LEU A 16 4.85 0.26 -10.76
C LEU A 16 4.74 -1.15 -11.36
N THR A 17 3.77 -1.44 -12.23
CA THR A 17 3.61 -2.77 -12.82
C THR A 17 4.86 -3.21 -13.62
N ARG A 18 5.54 -2.27 -14.29
CA ARG A 18 6.78 -2.54 -15.03
C ARG A 18 8.00 -2.80 -14.14
N THR A 19 8.06 -2.23 -12.94
CA THR A 19 9.17 -2.41 -11.99
C THR A 19 8.91 -3.58 -11.01
N LEU A 20 7.64 -3.82 -10.67
CA LEU A 20 7.15 -4.92 -9.84
C LEU A 20 7.34 -6.29 -10.49
N SER A 21 7.22 -6.40 -11.82
CA SER A 21 7.47 -7.63 -12.57
C SER A 21 8.91 -8.16 -12.44
N ARG A 22 9.87 -7.28 -12.12
CA ARG A 22 11.29 -7.62 -11.95
C ARG A 22 11.64 -8.06 -10.52
N SER A 23 10.78 -7.78 -9.54
CA SER A 23 11.04 -8.13 -8.14
C SER A 23 9.80 -8.68 -7.43
N PRO A 24 9.84 -9.99 -7.14
CA PRO A 24 9.08 -10.72 -6.14
C PRO A 24 8.42 -9.90 -5.06
N TYR A 25 9.35 -9.19 -4.46
CA TYR A 25 9.33 -8.69 -3.12
C TYR A 25 8.71 -7.31 -3.08
N LEU A 26 9.04 -6.47 -4.07
CA LEU A 26 8.39 -5.16 -4.23
C LEU A 26 6.90 -5.32 -4.51
N THR A 27 6.48 -6.38 -5.20
CA THR A 27 5.07 -6.65 -5.50
C THR A 27 4.29 -6.98 -4.23
N LEU A 28 4.86 -7.83 -3.37
CA LEU A 28 4.27 -8.17 -2.07
C LEU A 28 4.24 -6.95 -1.15
N CYS A 29 5.31 -6.14 -1.10
CA CYS A 29 5.34 -4.90 -0.32
C CYS A 29 4.26 -3.91 -0.79
N ALA A 30 4.17 -3.66 -2.10
CA ALA A 30 3.19 -2.74 -2.66
C ALA A 30 1.75 -3.22 -2.42
N PHE A 31 1.50 -4.53 -2.55
CA PHE A 31 0.20 -5.12 -2.27
C PHE A 31 -0.18 -4.96 -0.78
N PHE A 32 0.74 -5.30 0.12
CA PHE A 32 0.51 -5.23 1.56
C PHE A 32 0.21 -3.80 2.01
N TRP A 33 1.07 -2.85 1.64
CA TRP A 33 0.89 -1.44 2.01
C TRP A 33 -0.37 -0.84 1.40
N ARG A 34 -0.70 -1.21 0.15
CA ARG A 34 -1.96 -0.80 -0.47
C ARG A 34 -3.17 -1.33 0.28
N GLY A 35 -3.14 -2.57 0.77
CA GLY A 35 -4.20 -3.14 1.61
C GLY A 35 -4.35 -2.37 2.92
N TYR A 36 -3.25 -2.18 3.65
CA TYR A 36 -3.22 -1.46 4.91
C TYR A 36 -3.72 -0.01 4.77
N VAL A 37 -3.19 0.74 3.80
CA VAL A 37 -3.62 2.12 3.54
C VAL A 37 -5.08 2.15 3.13
N LYS A 38 -5.55 1.19 2.32
CA LYS A 38 -6.96 1.12 1.93
C LYS A 38 -7.84 0.93 3.19
N ASP A 39 -7.50 0.02 4.07
CA ASP A 39 -8.30 -0.26 5.26
C ASP A 39 -8.33 0.93 6.23
N MET A 40 -7.25 1.71 6.30
CA MET A 40 -7.17 2.91 7.13
C MET A 40 -7.84 4.14 6.51
N VAL A 41 -7.73 4.31 5.19
CA VAL A 41 -8.24 5.48 4.47
C VAL A 41 -9.73 5.40 4.20
N PHE A 42 -10.24 4.19 3.91
CA PHE A 42 -11.65 3.94 3.64
C PHE A 42 -12.46 3.59 4.90
N PHE A 43 -11.89 3.80 6.08
CA PHE A 43 -12.62 3.71 7.34
C PHE A 43 -13.68 4.83 7.42
N SER A 44 -14.84 4.54 8.00
CA SER A 44 -15.96 5.48 8.08
C SER A 44 -15.62 6.68 8.98
N PRO A 45 -15.93 7.93 8.60
CA PRO A 45 -16.67 8.37 7.40
C PRO A 45 -15.82 8.37 6.14
N PHE A 46 -16.41 7.93 5.02
CA PHE A 46 -15.73 7.91 3.72
C PHE A 46 -15.24 9.33 3.35
N PRO A 47 -13.97 9.49 2.92
CA PRO A 47 -13.43 10.81 2.61
C PRO A 47 -14.17 11.39 1.40
N VAL A 48 -14.91 12.48 1.65
CA VAL A 48 -15.69 13.19 0.61
C VAL A 48 -14.83 14.10 -0.25
N ASP A 49 -13.68 14.55 0.27
CA ASP A 49 -12.77 15.49 -0.38
C ASP A 49 -11.30 15.13 -0.16
N LEU A 50 -10.42 15.61 -1.05
CA LEU A 50 -8.96 15.37 -1.01
C LEU A 50 -8.31 15.79 0.31
N THR A 51 -8.82 16.82 0.98
CA THR A 51 -8.30 17.29 2.27
C THR A 51 -8.54 16.25 3.36
N VAL A 52 -9.75 15.68 3.43
CA VAL A 52 -10.10 14.63 4.38
C VAL A 52 -9.30 13.37 4.09
N LEU A 53 -9.13 13.03 2.81
CA LEU A 53 -8.27 11.93 2.38
C LEU A 53 -6.83 12.07 2.86
N LYS A 54 -6.21 13.24 2.65
CA LYS A 54 -4.85 13.52 3.14
C LYS A 54 -4.77 13.39 4.65
N GLN A 55 -5.76 13.91 5.38
CA GLN A 55 -5.80 13.83 6.82
C GLN A 55 -5.93 12.39 7.32
N HIS A 56 -6.74 11.55 6.67
CA HIS A 56 -6.83 10.12 6.99
C HIS A 56 -5.51 9.39 6.77
N ILE A 57 -4.82 9.68 5.66
CA ILE A 57 -3.49 9.10 5.40
C ILE A 57 -2.49 9.53 6.48
N THR A 58 -2.44 10.82 6.83
CA THR A 58 -1.53 11.33 7.86
C THR A 58 -1.84 10.70 9.22
N THR A 59 -3.09 10.69 9.65
CA THR A 59 -3.51 10.05 10.92
C THR A 59 -3.19 8.56 10.93
N ALA A 60 -3.37 7.85 9.82
CA ALA A 60 -3.05 6.43 9.71
C ALA A 60 -1.54 6.16 9.82
N ILE A 61 -0.71 7.06 9.28
CA ILE A 61 0.75 6.97 9.39
C ILE A 61 1.21 7.34 10.79
N ASP A 62 0.67 8.41 11.37
CA ASP A 62 1.01 8.86 12.73
C ASP A 62 0.53 7.88 13.81
N GLY A 63 -0.55 7.14 13.53
CA GLY A 63 -1.08 6.09 14.40
C GLY A 63 -0.35 4.75 14.31
N LEU A 64 0.67 4.62 13.44
CA LEU A 64 1.49 3.41 13.36
C LEU A 64 2.41 3.32 14.58
N ASP A 65 1.96 2.56 15.58
CA ASP A 65 2.82 2.17 16.69
C ASP A 65 3.96 1.25 16.21
N LEU A 66 5.12 1.36 16.86
CA LEU A 66 6.31 0.56 16.55
C LEU A 66 6.01 -0.94 16.65
N VAL A 67 5.16 -1.36 17.60
CA VAL A 67 4.74 -2.76 17.73
C VAL A 67 3.93 -3.21 16.51
N THR A 68 3.00 -2.37 16.05
CA THR A 68 2.19 -2.64 14.84
C THR A 68 3.08 -2.74 13.61
N LEU A 69 4.03 -1.81 13.44
CA LEU A 69 4.99 -1.83 12.34
C LEU A 69 5.87 -3.08 12.38
N THR A 70 6.32 -3.48 13.57
CA THR A 70 7.14 -4.70 13.76
C THR A 70 6.37 -5.97 13.38
N ARG A 71 5.09 -6.06 13.78
CA ARG A 71 4.22 -7.19 13.42
C ARG A 71 3.99 -7.27 11.91
N ILE A 72 3.70 -6.13 11.28
CA ILE A 72 3.58 -6.01 9.83
C ILE A 72 4.86 -6.49 9.14
N TRP A 73 6.03 -6.07 9.64
CA TRP A 73 7.31 -6.43 9.07
C TRP A 73 7.59 -7.94 9.14
N VAL A 74 7.31 -8.57 10.28
CA VAL A 74 7.47 -10.03 10.46
C VAL A 74 6.54 -10.81 9.54
N GLU A 75 5.29 -10.38 9.39
CA GLU A 75 4.35 -11.04 8.48
C GLU A 75 4.80 -10.91 7.02
N MET A 76 5.31 -9.74 6.63
CA MET A 76 5.88 -9.52 5.31
C MET A 76 7.11 -10.40 5.05
N ASP A 77 8.02 -10.52 6.01
CA ASP A 77 9.21 -11.39 5.91
C ASP A 77 8.81 -12.87 5.77
N TYR A 78 7.81 -13.33 6.54
CA TYR A 78 7.26 -14.66 6.38
C TYR A 78 6.70 -14.88 4.97
N ARG A 79 5.86 -13.98 4.46
CA ARG A 79 5.29 -14.08 3.10
C ARG A 79 6.38 -14.02 2.02
N PHE A 80 7.43 -13.24 2.23
CA PHE A 80 8.60 -13.19 1.36
C PHE A 80 9.29 -14.56 1.30
N ILE A 81 9.55 -15.18 2.47
CA ILE A 81 10.20 -16.49 2.56
C ILE A 81 9.34 -17.55 1.87
N VAL A 82 8.03 -17.56 2.14
CA VAL A 82 7.09 -18.48 1.48
C VAL A 82 7.13 -18.31 -0.04
N CYS A 83 7.01 -17.09 -0.56
CA CYS A 83 7.05 -16.85 -2.01
C CYS A 83 8.40 -17.19 -2.66
N ARG A 84 9.49 -17.19 -1.90
CA ARG A 84 10.81 -17.64 -2.37
C ARG A 84 10.89 -19.16 -2.42
N VAL A 85 10.34 -19.85 -1.42
CA VAL A 85 10.39 -21.32 -1.29
C VAL A 85 9.38 -22.01 -2.21
N THR A 86 8.22 -21.39 -2.48
CA THR A 86 7.17 -21.96 -3.35
C THR A 86 7.35 -21.61 -4.83
N LYS A 87 8.43 -20.90 -5.20
CA LYS A 87 8.83 -20.71 -6.60
C LYS A 87 9.77 -21.86 -6.99
N ASP A 88 9.24 -23.08 -6.98
CA ASP A 88 9.81 -24.26 -7.65
C ASP A 88 8.85 -24.67 -8.79
#